data_AF-M3B5T8-F1
#
_entry.id   AF-M3B5T8-F1
#
_cell.length_a   1.000
_cell.length_b   1.000
_cell.length_c   1.000
_cell.angle_alpha   90.00
_cell.angle_beta   90.00
_cell.angle_gamma   90.00
#
_symmetry.space_group_name_H-M   'P 1'
#
loop_
_entity.id
_entity.type
_entity.pdbx_description
1 polymer ?
#
loop_
_entity_poly.entity_id
_entity_poly.type
_entity_poly.pdbx_seq_one_letter_code
_entity_poly.pdbx_strand_id
1 'polypeptide(L)'
;MSPSRHAPSAIHALYRVFVLPALTSATAPVTKRSTSAAQLLRLSATPYSHRPHSCGRSRTFTTTTPLCAKTRAAEVRSQKWNEEITARFIHLVDPITNALSPEPVTRYSVLRDLDTKTHRLVQLSPDPPPGRNYSEFTPTCKIVSKKEAYEVEKRAKDLAKVKKRAMKVMGGAGLKTLELNWAIDQHDLGHRMTRFKEFLLEGRRVEIVLAAKKRGRKASREECEAVLEKVMQVVGEVEGAKQREEMQGKIGGFVTMVFQGRPVVGENNVANASTGADEEGDEDEGEIQEKKRRKRWDQNAPETLSTAVEGSGVRDGEVK
;
A
#
# COMPACT_ATOMS: atom_id res chain seq x y z
N MET A 1 2.56 29.00 28.38
CA MET A 1 1.87 27.77 27.95
C MET A 1 2.47 27.34 26.62
N SER A 2 2.85 26.07 26.46
CA SER A 2 3.63 25.61 25.28
C SER A 2 2.72 24.94 24.25
N PRO A 3 2.70 25.37 22.97
CA PRO A 3 1.85 24.77 21.95
C PRO A 3 2.30 23.35 21.57
N SER A 4 1.33 22.44 21.40
CA SER A 4 1.58 21.03 21.04
C SER A 4 2.16 20.88 19.65
N ARG A 5 3.16 20.00 19.48
CA ARG A 5 3.98 19.87 18.25
C ARG A 5 3.39 18.95 17.16
N HIS A 6 2.08 18.72 17.13
CA HIS A 6 1.43 17.84 16.14
C HIS A 6 0.18 18.45 15.49
N ALA A 7 0.39 19.47 14.65
CA ALA A 7 -0.59 19.87 13.64
C ALA A 7 -0.37 19.04 12.34
N PRO A 8 -1.41 18.49 11.69
CA PRO A 8 -1.26 17.80 10.42
C PRO A 8 -0.77 18.75 9.31
N SER A 9 0.12 18.25 8.44
CA SER A 9 0.86 19.02 7.43
C SER A 9 0.02 20.01 6.61
N ALA A 10 -1.22 19.63 6.27
CA ALA A 10 -2.17 20.48 5.54
C ALA A 10 -2.46 21.82 6.24
N ILE A 11 -2.63 21.85 7.58
CA ILE A 11 -2.93 23.10 8.31
C ILE A 11 -1.74 24.06 8.22
N HIS A 12 -0.52 23.55 8.34
CA HIS A 12 0.70 24.37 8.26
C HIS A 12 0.96 24.87 6.82
N ALA A 13 0.53 24.12 5.80
CA ALA A 13 0.54 24.56 4.42
C ALA A 13 -0.51 25.67 4.16
N LEU A 14 -1.76 25.48 4.61
CA LEU A 14 -2.83 26.49 4.48
C LEU A 14 -2.45 27.81 5.20
N TYR A 15 -1.88 27.72 6.39
CA TYR A 15 -1.38 28.88 7.13
C TYR A 15 -0.30 29.64 6.33
N ARG A 16 0.63 28.93 5.69
CA ARG A 16 1.68 29.53 4.84
C ARG A 16 1.16 30.15 3.55
N VAL A 17 0.10 29.59 2.94
CA VAL A 17 -0.45 30.06 1.66
C VAL A 17 -1.43 31.23 1.85
N PHE A 18 -2.28 31.19 2.88
CA PHE A 18 -3.38 32.15 3.04
C PHE A 18 -3.19 33.15 4.18
N VAL A 19 -2.55 32.76 5.29
CA VAL A 19 -2.46 33.62 6.49
C VAL A 19 -1.15 34.43 6.50
N LEU A 20 -0.02 33.78 6.21
CA LEU A 20 1.29 34.44 6.23
C LEU A 20 1.37 35.66 5.29
N PRO A 21 0.92 35.60 4.02
CA PRO A 21 0.99 36.75 3.12
C PRO A 21 0.19 37.94 3.62
N ALA A 22 -1.02 37.70 4.14
CA ALA A 22 -1.90 38.74 4.70
C ALA A 22 -1.27 39.44 5.91
N LEU A 23 -0.50 38.72 6.74
CA LEU A 23 0.24 39.32 7.86
C LEU A 23 1.47 40.12 7.38
N THR A 24 2.15 39.68 6.31
CA THR A 24 3.33 40.39 5.78
C THR A 24 3.01 41.65 4.98
N SER A 25 1.82 41.77 4.41
CA SER A 25 1.42 42.96 3.62
C SER A 25 1.15 44.22 4.46
N ALA A 26 1.22 44.15 5.79
CA ALA A 26 0.88 45.26 6.68
C ALA A 26 1.97 46.35 6.84
N THR A 27 3.22 46.11 6.43
CA THR A 27 4.35 47.02 6.70
C THR A 27 5.25 47.26 5.49
N ALA A 28 4.78 48.03 4.51
CA ALA A 28 5.62 48.66 3.49
C ALA A 28 4.97 49.98 3.00
N PRO A 29 5.51 51.17 3.36
CA PRO A 29 4.96 52.44 2.89
C PRO A 29 5.32 52.71 1.42
N VAL A 30 4.34 53.17 0.65
CA VAL A 30 4.55 53.62 -0.73
C VAL A 30 5.24 54.99 -0.74
N THR A 31 6.47 55.06 -1.24
CA THR A 31 7.13 56.32 -1.62
C THR A 31 7.18 56.45 -3.14
N LYS A 32 7.01 57.68 -3.64
CA LYS A 32 6.73 57.97 -5.05
C LYS A 32 8.01 58.25 -5.84
N ARG A 33 7.98 57.98 -7.15
CA ARG A 33 8.97 58.52 -8.10
C ARG A 33 8.99 60.05 -8.03
N SER A 34 10.18 60.64 -8.11
CA SER A 34 10.39 62.04 -8.52
C SER A 34 11.72 62.15 -9.27
N THR A 35 11.89 63.21 -10.05
CA THR A 35 12.99 63.40 -11.01
C THR A 35 13.70 64.74 -10.82
N SER A 36 15.03 64.73 -10.71
CA SER A 36 15.91 65.85 -11.06
C SER A 36 17.36 65.33 -11.21
N ALA A 37 18.32 66.19 -11.56
CA ALA A 37 19.60 65.78 -12.13
C ALA A 37 20.82 66.52 -11.54
N ALA A 38 22.02 65.96 -11.79
CA ALA A 38 23.35 66.51 -11.53
C ALA A 38 23.74 66.62 -10.03
N GLN A 39 25.00 66.79 -9.61
CA GLN A 39 26.24 67.14 -10.34
C GLN A 39 27.41 66.14 -10.12
N LEU A 40 28.62 66.51 -10.57
CA LEU A 40 29.81 65.67 -10.75
C LEU A 40 30.80 65.69 -9.57
N LEU A 41 31.66 64.67 -9.49
CA LEU A 41 33.14 64.64 -9.27
C LEU A 41 33.54 63.15 -9.07
N ARG A 42 34.45 62.50 -9.82
CA ARG A 42 35.94 62.62 -9.85
C ARG A 42 36.58 62.46 -8.45
N LEU A 43 37.52 61.55 -8.18
CA LEU A 43 38.37 60.61 -8.97
C LEU A 43 38.55 59.30 -8.12
N SER A 44 39.39 58.27 -8.34
CA SER A 44 40.44 57.86 -9.31
C SER A 44 40.84 56.38 -9.11
N ALA A 45 41.21 55.68 -10.21
CA ALA A 45 42.22 54.58 -10.31
C ALA A 45 42.13 53.28 -9.45
N THR A 46 42.62 52.09 -9.85
CA THR A 46 42.79 51.39 -11.17
C THR A 46 42.77 49.84 -10.89
N PRO A 47 43.49 48.86 -11.53
CA PRO A 47 42.74 47.78 -12.24
C PRO A 47 43.20 46.30 -12.04
N TYR A 48 42.24 45.36 -11.97
CA TYR A 48 42.39 43.98 -12.47
C TYR A 48 40.98 43.40 -12.72
N SER A 49 40.59 43.03 -13.95
CA SER A 49 40.83 41.73 -14.60
C SER A 49 40.44 40.53 -13.71
N HIS A 50 39.48 39.67 -14.02
CA HIS A 50 38.98 39.23 -15.33
C HIS A 50 37.44 39.06 -15.40
N ARG A 51 36.88 39.15 -16.60
CA ARG A 51 35.59 38.49 -16.93
C ARG A 51 35.78 36.96 -16.90
N PRO A 52 34.76 36.22 -16.46
CA PRO A 52 34.25 35.13 -17.29
C PRO A 52 32.85 35.42 -17.84
N HIS A 53 32.79 35.26 -19.16
CA HIS A 53 31.67 35.13 -20.09
C HIS A 53 30.36 34.59 -19.48
N SER A 54 29.24 35.24 -19.82
CA SER A 54 27.89 34.77 -19.52
C SER A 54 27.49 33.57 -20.38
N CYS A 55 27.74 32.35 -19.92
CA CYS A 55 27.10 31.14 -20.47
C CYS A 55 25.71 30.93 -19.84
N GLY A 56 24.76 31.77 -20.23
CA GLY A 56 23.37 31.77 -19.74
C GLY A 56 22.58 30.54 -20.18
N ARG A 57 22.91 29.35 -19.64
CA ARG A 57 22.13 28.13 -19.85
C ARG A 57 20.89 28.18 -18.96
N SER A 58 19.83 28.79 -19.49
CA SER A 58 18.48 28.71 -18.93
C SER A 58 18.16 27.25 -18.61
N ARG A 59 18.09 26.91 -17.32
CA ARG A 59 17.43 25.68 -16.90
C ARG A 59 15.95 25.91 -17.13
N THR A 60 15.41 25.28 -18.18
CA THR A 60 13.97 25.20 -18.41
C THR A 60 13.30 24.79 -17.09
N PHE A 61 12.24 25.53 -16.71
CA PHE A 61 11.51 25.26 -15.47
C PHE A 61 10.73 23.95 -15.61
N THR A 62 11.41 22.84 -15.30
CA THR A 62 10.82 21.52 -15.19
C THR A 62 9.82 21.52 -14.03
N THR A 63 8.53 21.65 -14.36
CA THR A 63 7.42 21.70 -13.39
C THR A 63 7.06 20.34 -12.80
N THR A 64 7.57 19.24 -13.36
CA THR A 64 7.52 17.94 -12.70
C THR A 64 8.38 17.98 -11.44
N THR A 65 7.71 17.91 -10.29
CA THR A 65 8.39 17.78 -9.00
C THR A 65 9.30 16.55 -9.04
N PRO A 66 10.56 16.65 -8.54
CA PRO A 66 11.41 15.48 -8.49
C PRO A 66 10.72 14.43 -7.61
N LEU A 67 10.51 13.24 -8.18
CA LEU A 67 9.97 12.10 -7.45
C LEU A 67 11.01 11.61 -6.44
N CYS A 68 11.10 12.34 -5.32
CA CYS A 68 11.84 11.91 -4.14
C CYS A 68 11.32 10.51 -3.79
N ALA A 69 12.17 9.50 -4.00
CA ALA A 69 11.83 8.13 -3.72
C ALA A 69 11.31 8.06 -2.27
N LYS A 70 10.17 7.38 -2.06
CA LYS A 70 9.51 7.32 -0.75
C LYS A 70 10.30 6.44 0.21
N THR A 71 11.47 6.91 0.60
CA THR A 71 12.28 6.40 1.69
C THR A 71 11.39 6.39 2.93
N ARG A 72 11.05 5.17 3.38
CA ARG A 72 10.32 5.03 4.63
C ARG A 72 11.19 5.61 5.74
N ALA A 73 10.59 6.42 6.60
CA ALA A 73 11.28 6.87 7.81
C ALA A 73 11.84 5.65 8.54
N ALA A 74 13.06 5.77 9.09
CA ALA A 74 13.70 4.68 9.80
C ALA A 74 12.78 4.13 10.90
N GLU A 75 12.59 2.81 10.93
CA GLU A 75 11.66 2.18 11.86
C GLU A 75 12.20 2.32 13.29
N VAL A 76 11.49 3.11 14.12
CA VAL A 76 11.89 3.42 15.50
C VAL A 76 11.65 2.19 16.38
N ARG A 77 12.64 1.30 16.34
CA ARG A 77 12.68 0.05 17.11
C ARG A 77 12.82 0.31 18.61
N SER A 78 12.03 -0.42 19.39
CA SER A 78 12.02 -0.35 20.86
C SER A 78 13.06 -1.26 21.53
N GLN A 79 13.84 -2.03 20.76
CA GLN A 79 14.82 -3.00 21.26
C GLN A 79 16.21 -2.69 20.73
N LYS A 80 17.20 -2.71 21.63
CA LYS A 80 18.63 -2.62 21.36
C LYS A 80 19.17 -3.95 20.85
N TRP A 81 20.05 -3.91 19.84
CA TRP A 81 20.71 -5.08 19.27
C TRP A 81 22.25 -4.98 19.37
N ASN A 82 22.90 -6.12 19.59
CA ASN A 82 24.35 -6.30 19.58
C ASN A 82 25.13 -5.24 20.41
N GLU A 83 25.73 -4.24 19.74
CA GLU A 83 26.59 -3.21 20.33
C GLU A 83 25.80 -2.08 21.03
N GLU A 84 24.52 -1.91 20.68
CA GLU A 84 23.62 -0.91 21.29
C GLU A 84 23.25 -1.27 22.75
N ILE A 85 23.48 -2.53 23.12
CA ILE A 85 23.32 -3.06 24.47
C ILE A 85 24.51 -2.58 25.30
N THR A 86 24.30 -1.56 26.13
CA THR A 86 25.38 -0.89 26.88
C THR A 86 25.92 -1.69 28.07
N ALA A 87 25.21 -2.74 28.50
CA ALA A 87 25.59 -3.56 29.64
C ALA A 87 26.89 -4.36 29.42
N ARG A 88 27.60 -4.65 30.52
CA ARG A 88 28.82 -5.48 30.55
C ARG A 88 28.49 -6.97 30.68
N PHE A 89 27.60 -7.30 31.60
CA PHE A 89 27.06 -8.64 31.84
C PHE A 89 25.62 -8.71 31.34
N ILE A 90 25.18 -9.90 30.90
CA ILE A 90 23.83 -10.18 30.41
C ILE A 90 23.40 -11.57 30.87
N HIS A 91 22.11 -11.77 31.13
CA HIS A 91 21.55 -13.11 31.24
C HIS A 91 21.05 -13.55 29.86
N LEU A 92 21.58 -14.66 29.34
CA LEU A 92 21.09 -15.24 28.10
C LEU A 92 19.80 -16.03 28.33
N VAL A 93 18.91 -15.98 27.34
CA VAL A 93 17.76 -16.89 27.21
C VAL A 93 18.08 -17.92 26.13
N ASP A 94 18.00 -19.19 26.49
CA ASP A 94 18.25 -20.30 25.57
C ASP A 94 17.23 -20.32 24.42
N PRO A 95 17.66 -20.59 23.17
CA PRO A 95 16.74 -20.61 22.03
C PRO A 95 15.72 -21.76 22.09
N ILE A 96 16.14 -22.92 22.63
CA ILE A 96 15.36 -24.18 22.66
C ILE A 96 14.42 -24.22 23.87
N THR A 97 14.97 -24.18 25.08
CA THR A 97 14.21 -24.32 26.35
C THR A 97 13.45 -23.03 26.71
N ASN A 98 13.89 -21.87 26.18
CA ASN A 98 13.46 -20.54 26.62
C ASN A 98 13.69 -20.27 28.12
N ALA A 99 14.53 -21.07 28.76
CA ALA A 99 15.01 -20.84 30.12
C ALA A 99 16.04 -19.71 30.16
N LEU A 100 16.23 -19.13 31.34
CA LEU A 100 17.28 -18.15 31.62
C LEU A 100 18.55 -18.90 32.04
N SER A 101 19.71 -18.54 31.47
CA SER A 101 21.02 -18.99 31.94
C SER A 101 21.19 -18.66 33.42
N PRO A 102 21.54 -19.65 34.28
CA PRO A 102 21.69 -19.42 35.72
C PRO A 102 22.83 -18.44 36.02
N GLU A 103 23.90 -18.47 35.21
CA GLU A 103 25.03 -17.54 35.34
C GLU A 103 24.93 -16.38 34.32
N PRO A 104 25.29 -15.15 34.73
CA PRO A 104 25.39 -13.99 33.83
C PRO A 104 26.70 -14.03 33.04
N VAL A 105 26.61 -14.05 31.71
CA VAL A 105 27.78 -14.05 30.81
C VAL A 105 28.15 -12.63 30.40
N THR A 106 29.40 -12.41 29.96
CA THR A 106 29.78 -11.10 29.41
C THR A 106 29.18 -10.89 28.02
N ARG A 107 28.72 -9.67 27.73
CA ARG A 107 28.29 -9.32 26.37
C ARG A 107 29.41 -9.52 25.33
N TYR A 108 30.66 -9.31 25.72
CA TYR A 108 31.82 -9.39 24.83
C TYR A 108 32.22 -10.82 24.43
N SER A 109 32.02 -11.83 25.30
CA SER A 109 32.18 -13.23 24.89
C SER A 109 31.08 -13.63 23.92
N VAL A 110 29.82 -13.36 24.28
CA VAL A 110 28.66 -13.66 23.42
C VAL A 110 28.80 -13.03 22.03
N LEU A 111 29.20 -11.76 21.92
CA LEU A 111 29.40 -11.09 20.62
C LEU A 111 30.66 -11.53 19.85
N ARG A 112 31.59 -12.24 20.48
CA ARG A 112 32.75 -12.85 19.81
C ARG A 112 32.37 -14.17 19.15
N ASP A 113 31.57 -14.97 19.84
CA ASP A 113 31.23 -16.34 19.44
C ASP A 113 30.00 -16.36 18.51
N LEU A 114 29.19 -15.29 18.52
CA LEU A 114 28.00 -15.10 17.69
C LEU A 114 28.35 -14.65 16.26
N ASP A 115 27.98 -15.44 15.25
CA ASP A 115 27.98 -14.94 13.87
C ASP A 115 26.95 -13.81 13.69
N THR A 116 27.46 -12.59 13.61
CA THR A 116 26.70 -11.36 13.39
C THR A 116 26.05 -11.28 12.01
N LYS A 117 26.33 -12.20 11.07
CA LYS A 117 25.63 -12.30 9.77
C LYS A 117 24.30 -13.04 9.90
N THR A 118 24.29 -14.26 10.43
CA THR A 118 23.08 -15.11 10.55
C THR A 118 22.23 -14.77 11.77
N HIS A 119 22.84 -14.41 12.90
CA HIS A 119 22.16 -14.21 14.17
C HIS A 119 22.29 -12.75 14.68
N ARG A 120 21.55 -12.44 15.75
CA ARG A 120 21.65 -11.18 16.50
C ARG A 120 21.35 -11.41 17.99
N LEU A 121 22.01 -10.65 18.84
CA LEU A 121 21.71 -10.53 20.26
C LEU A 121 20.66 -9.44 20.46
N VAL A 122 19.53 -9.77 21.08
CA VAL A 122 18.41 -8.85 21.29
C VAL A 122 18.15 -8.67 22.79
N GLN A 123 18.20 -7.43 23.26
CA GLN A 123 17.79 -7.08 24.63
C GLN A 123 16.27 -7.15 24.76
N LEU A 124 15.78 -7.97 25.70
CA LEU A 124 14.36 -8.17 25.97
C LEU A 124 13.86 -7.32 27.16
N SER A 125 14.68 -7.16 28.19
CA SER A 125 14.37 -6.30 29.34
C SER A 125 14.57 -4.81 29.00
N PRO A 126 13.63 -3.91 29.32
CA PRO A 126 13.81 -2.48 29.12
C PRO A 126 15.00 -1.94 29.92
N ASP A 127 15.60 -0.84 29.46
CA ASP A 127 16.65 -0.15 30.21
C ASP A 127 16.11 0.40 31.56
N PRO A 128 16.98 0.53 32.58
CA PRO A 128 16.59 1.14 33.85
C PRO A 128 16.26 2.63 33.68
N PRO A 129 15.37 3.22 34.52
CA PRO A 129 15.07 4.64 34.47
C PRO A 129 16.31 5.52 34.67
N PRO A 130 16.38 6.71 34.03
CA PRO A 130 17.47 7.65 34.25
C PRO A 130 17.57 8.03 35.73
N GLY A 131 18.76 7.88 36.32
CA GLY A 131 19.01 8.03 37.75
C GLY A 131 19.25 6.72 38.52
N ARG A 132 19.10 5.55 37.89
CA ARG A 132 19.55 4.25 38.42
C ARG A 132 20.93 3.87 37.87
N ASN A 133 21.74 3.18 38.67
CA ASN A 133 23.07 2.73 38.28
C ASN A 133 23.01 1.64 37.20
N TYR A 134 23.51 1.94 36.00
CA TYR A 134 23.68 0.95 34.92
C TYR A 134 24.69 -0.16 35.26
N SER A 135 25.52 0.01 36.31
CA SER A 135 26.52 -0.99 36.72
C SER A 135 25.93 -2.19 37.48
N GLU A 136 24.73 -2.06 38.02
CA GLU A 136 24.02 -3.12 38.77
C GLU A 136 22.95 -3.82 37.90
N PHE A 137 22.68 -3.29 36.71
CA PHE A 137 21.64 -3.79 35.83
C PHE A 137 22.19 -4.81 34.81
N THR A 138 21.80 -6.07 34.98
CA THR A 138 22.12 -7.17 34.07
C THR A 138 20.88 -7.50 33.20
N PRO A 139 20.80 -7.01 31.94
CA PRO A 139 19.63 -7.23 31.11
C PRO A 139 19.47 -8.69 30.65
N THR A 140 18.21 -9.10 30.50
CA THR A 140 17.84 -10.34 29.82
C THR A 140 17.98 -10.15 28.31
N CYS A 141 18.75 -11.01 27.66
CA CYS A 141 19.00 -10.97 26.22
C CYS A 141 18.76 -12.34 25.58
N LYS A 142 18.23 -12.38 24.36
CA LYS A 142 18.05 -13.62 23.58
C LYS A 142 18.85 -13.57 22.28
N ILE A 143 19.46 -14.69 21.91
CA ILE A 143 20.03 -14.89 20.57
C ILE A 143 18.90 -15.27 19.62
N VAL A 144 18.79 -14.56 18.50
CA VAL A 144 17.69 -14.72 17.54
C VAL A 144 18.25 -14.83 16.11
N SER A 145 17.86 -15.88 15.39
CA SER A 145 18.15 -16.04 13.96
C SER A 145 17.45 -14.94 13.15
N LYS A 146 18.19 -14.27 12.26
CA LYS A 146 17.61 -13.20 11.43
C LYS A 146 16.57 -13.74 10.43
N LYS A 147 16.77 -14.96 9.92
CA LYS A 147 15.84 -15.61 8.99
C LYS A 147 14.49 -15.86 9.66
N GLU A 148 14.50 -16.53 10.81
CA GLU A 148 13.30 -16.85 11.59
C GLU A 148 12.55 -15.58 12.01
N ALA A 149 13.27 -14.57 12.51
CA ALA A 149 12.67 -13.31 12.90
C ALA A 149 12.01 -12.59 11.70
N TYR A 150 12.65 -12.58 10.53
CA TYR A 150 12.04 -12.04 9.30
C TYR A 150 10.80 -12.82 8.87
N GLU A 151 10.81 -14.15 8.99
CA GLU A 151 9.63 -14.97 8.68
C GLU A 151 8.48 -14.75 9.67
N VAL A 152 8.75 -14.70 10.97
CA VAL A 152 7.76 -14.38 12.01
C VAL A 152 7.19 -12.98 11.79
N GLU A 153 8.05 -12.00 11.48
CA GLU A 153 7.65 -10.63 11.18
C GLU A 153 6.81 -10.54 9.89
N LYS A 154 7.17 -11.29 8.83
CA LYS A 154 6.37 -11.41 7.60
C LYS A 154 4.99 -12.01 7.90
N ARG A 155 4.94 -13.16 8.57
CA ARG A 155 3.68 -13.84 8.99
C ARG A 155 2.82 -12.90 9.84
N ALA A 156 3.41 -12.19 10.80
CA ALA A 156 2.71 -11.20 11.63
C ALA A 156 2.19 -10.00 10.82
N LYS A 157 2.99 -9.46 9.89
CA LYS A 157 2.58 -8.38 8.97
C LYS A 157 1.44 -8.82 8.05
N ASP A 158 1.44 -10.07 7.56
CA ASP A 158 0.40 -10.61 6.69
C ASP A 158 -0.89 -10.93 7.46
N LEU A 159 -0.81 -11.55 8.64
CA LEU A 159 -1.95 -11.69 9.56
C LEU A 159 -2.54 -10.33 9.96
N ALA A 160 -1.70 -9.31 10.18
CA ALA A 160 -2.16 -7.96 10.46
C ALA A 160 -2.85 -7.29 9.25
N LYS A 161 -2.43 -7.56 8.01
CA LYS A 161 -3.15 -7.12 6.80
C LYS A 161 -4.54 -7.77 6.73
N VAL A 162 -4.63 -9.08 6.93
CA VAL A 162 -5.91 -9.82 6.91
C VAL A 162 -6.86 -9.30 7.99
N LYS A 163 -6.40 -9.21 9.25
CA LYS A 163 -7.20 -8.67 10.36
C LYS A 163 -7.66 -7.23 10.10
N LYS A 164 -6.80 -6.36 9.54
CA LYS A 164 -7.19 -4.98 9.15
C LYS A 164 -8.19 -4.94 8.00
N ARG A 165 -8.12 -5.85 7.03
CA ARG A 165 -9.13 -5.97 5.95
C ARG A 165 -10.49 -6.38 6.53
N ALA A 166 -10.54 -7.46 7.32
CA ALA A 166 -11.77 -7.93 7.96
C ALA A 166 -12.39 -6.83 8.86
N MET A 167 -11.59 -6.17 9.71
CA MET A 167 -12.07 -5.09 10.56
C MET A 167 -12.61 -3.89 9.76
N LYS A 168 -12.00 -3.55 8.60
CA LYS A 168 -12.52 -2.50 7.71
C LYS A 168 -13.85 -2.89 7.08
N VAL A 169 -14.04 -4.16 6.73
CA VAL A 169 -15.25 -4.71 6.11
C VAL A 169 -16.42 -4.79 7.10
N MET A 170 -16.16 -5.18 8.36
CA MET A 170 -17.17 -5.23 9.43
C MET A 170 -17.49 -3.84 10.03
N GLY A 171 -16.53 -2.91 10.00
CA GLY A 171 -16.66 -1.58 10.59
C GLY A 171 -17.44 -0.59 9.72
N GLY A 172 -17.62 0.65 10.21
CA GLY A 172 -18.41 1.67 9.50
C GLY A 172 -17.92 2.00 8.09
N ALA A 173 -16.61 1.86 7.81
CA ALA A 173 -16.04 2.04 6.47
C ALA A 173 -16.33 0.88 5.49
N GLY A 174 -17.00 -0.17 5.96
CA GLY A 174 -17.49 -1.31 5.17
C GLY A 174 -19.01 -1.28 4.96
N LEU A 175 -19.74 -0.37 5.61
CA LEU A 175 -21.18 -0.16 5.44
C LEU A 175 -21.50 0.16 3.98
N LYS A 176 -22.56 -0.46 3.46
CA LYS A 176 -23.17 -0.17 2.16
C LYS A 176 -24.64 0.11 2.33
N THR A 177 -25.10 1.25 1.85
CA THR A 177 -26.54 1.54 1.76
C THR A 177 -27.05 1.09 0.39
N LEU A 178 -28.12 0.30 0.37
CA LEU A 178 -28.79 -0.22 -0.81
C LEU A 178 -30.21 0.36 -0.85
N GLU A 179 -30.37 1.42 -1.63
CA GLU A 179 -31.68 2.06 -1.84
C GLU A 179 -32.56 1.21 -2.77
N LEU A 180 -33.82 1.04 -2.39
CA LEU A 180 -34.87 0.31 -3.09
C LEU A 180 -36.16 1.15 -3.14
N ASN A 181 -36.94 0.98 -4.22
CA ASN A 181 -38.30 1.50 -4.32
C ASN A 181 -39.28 0.36 -4.02
N TRP A 182 -40.41 0.65 -3.37
CA TRP A 182 -41.48 -0.35 -3.19
C TRP A 182 -42.05 -0.82 -4.53
N ALA A 183 -42.20 0.08 -5.51
CA ALA A 183 -42.58 -0.24 -6.87
C ALA A 183 -41.33 -0.43 -7.76
N ILE A 184 -40.50 -1.42 -7.42
CA ILE A 184 -39.33 -1.85 -8.20
C ILE A 184 -39.73 -2.94 -9.21
N ASP A 185 -39.05 -2.99 -10.35
CA ASP A 185 -39.23 -4.06 -11.33
C ASP A 185 -38.56 -5.37 -10.88
N GLN A 186 -39.13 -6.52 -11.26
CA GLN A 186 -38.63 -7.84 -10.85
C GLN A 186 -37.20 -8.12 -11.36
N HIS A 187 -36.78 -7.55 -12.50
CA HIS A 187 -35.42 -7.71 -13.03
C HIS A 187 -34.40 -6.85 -12.25
N ASP A 188 -34.72 -5.58 -11.98
CA ASP A 188 -33.88 -4.69 -11.15
C ASP A 188 -33.77 -5.20 -9.71
N LEU A 189 -34.87 -5.70 -9.15
CA LEU A 189 -34.88 -6.37 -7.84
C LEU A 189 -33.94 -7.58 -7.83
N GLY A 190 -33.97 -8.43 -8.86
CA GLY A 190 -33.06 -9.57 -9.01
C GLY A 190 -31.58 -9.16 -8.93
N HIS A 191 -31.16 -8.19 -9.76
CA HIS A 191 -29.76 -7.70 -9.74
C HIS A 191 -29.36 -7.13 -8.37
N ARG A 192 -30.24 -6.38 -7.72
CA ARG A 192 -29.96 -5.81 -6.39
C ARG A 192 -29.90 -6.88 -5.30
N MET A 193 -30.71 -7.94 -5.40
CA MET A 193 -30.61 -9.10 -4.51
C MET A 193 -29.30 -9.88 -4.70
N THR A 194 -28.81 -10.03 -5.94
CA THR A 194 -27.47 -10.59 -6.21
C THR A 194 -26.38 -9.75 -5.55
N ARG A 195 -26.39 -8.42 -5.72
CA ARG A 195 -25.41 -7.51 -5.07
C ARG A 195 -25.52 -7.51 -3.55
N PHE A 196 -26.72 -7.63 -3.00
CA PHE A 196 -26.94 -7.78 -1.57
C PHE A 196 -26.30 -9.08 -1.05
N LYS A 197 -26.53 -10.20 -1.74
CA LYS A 197 -25.92 -11.51 -1.43
C LYS A 197 -24.39 -11.46 -1.48
N GLU A 198 -23.81 -10.84 -2.52
CA GLU A 198 -22.35 -10.59 -2.62
C GLU A 198 -21.80 -9.83 -1.39
N PHE A 199 -22.45 -8.75 -0.97
CA PHE A 199 -22.00 -7.95 0.17
C PHE A 199 -22.11 -8.70 1.51
N LEU A 200 -23.15 -9.52 1.69
CA LEU A 200 -23.28 -10.38 2.86
C LEU A 200 -22.21 -11.49 2.87
N LEU A 201 -21.92 -12.12 1.73
CA LEU A 201 -20.86 -13.12 1.60
C LEU A 201 -19.44 -12.54 1.85
N GLU A 202 -19.19 -11.28 1.49
CA GLU A 202 -17.94 -10.59 1.87
C GLU A 202 -17.88 -10.27 3.38
N GLY A 203 -18.98 -10.41 4.12
CA GLY A 203 -19.06 -10.07 5.55
C GLY A 203 -19.27 -8.57 5.84
N ARG A 204 -19.76 -7.80 4.87
CA ARG A 204 -20.07 -6.37 5.04
C ARG A 204 -21.29 -6.17 5.93
N ARG A 205 -21.47 -4.90 6.35
CA ARG A 205 -22.77 -4.38 6.77
C ARG A 205 -23.51 -3.80 5.57
N VAL A 206 -24.79 -4.13 5.44
CA VAL A 206 -25.67 -3.57 4.43
C VAL A 206 -26.90 -2.98 5.10
N GLU A 207 -27.13 -1.69 4.86
CA GLU A 207 -28.35 -0.98 5.21
C GLU A 207 -29.26 -0.99 3.97
N ILE A 208 -30.45 -1.59 4.06
CA ILE A 208 -31.46 -1.51 3.00
C ILE A 208 -32.44 -0.40 3.34
N VAL A 209 -32.66 0.51 2.38
CA VAL A 209 -33.57 1.65 2.51
C VAL A 209 -34.66 1.54 1.45
N LEU A 210 -35.88 1.23 1.89
CA LEU A 210 -37.08 1.06 1.06
C LEU A 210 -37.93 2.32 1.11
N ALA A 211 -37.99 3.08 0.00
CA ALA A 211 -38.64 4.39 -0.06
C ALA A 211 -39.70 4.48 -1.17
N ALA A 212 -40.85 5.08 -0.87
CA ALA A 212 -41.90 5.35 -1.85
C ALA A 212 -41.54 6.52 -2.78
N LYS A 213 -41.53 6.29 -4.10
CA LYS A 213 -41.25 7.32 -5.10
C LYS A 213 -42.28 8.45 -5.06
N LYS A 214 -41.84 9.69 -4.75
CA LYS A 214 -42.68 10.91 -4.63
C LYS A 214 -43.53 11.23 -5.88
N ARG A 215 -43.13 10.76 -7.07
CA ARG A 215 -43.87 10.85 -8.34
C ARG A 215 -43.75 9.52 -9.09
N GLY A 216 -44.84 8.74 -9.15
CA GLY A 216 -44.91 7.45 -9.83
C GLY A 216 -46.02 6.55 -9.29
N ARG A 217 -46.07 5.30 -9.76
CA ARG A 217 -46.93 4.25 -9.20
C ARG A 217 -46.55 4.02 -7.73
N LYS A 218 -47.55 4.03 -6.84
CA LYS A 218 -47.43 3.52 -5.48
C LYS A 218 -47.63 2.00 -5.54
N ALA A 219 -46.80 1.24 -4.83
CA ALA A 219 -46.97 -0.20 -4.71
C ALA A 219 -48.25 -0.55 -3.93
N SER A 220 -48.83 -1.72 -4.21
CA SER A 220 -49.83 -2.33 -3.32
C SER A 220 -49.17 -2.79 -2.01
N ARG A 221 -49.97 -3.15 -1.02
CA ARG A 221 -49.47 -3.74 0.22
C ARG A 221 -48.77 -5.08 -0.05
N GLU A 222 -49.37 -5.91 -0.90
CA GLU A 222 -48.84 -7.22 -1.31
C GLU A 222 -47.51 -7.08 -2.04
N GLU A 223 -47.37 -6.09 -2.94
CA GLU A 223 -46.10 -5.78 -3.61
C GLU A 223 -45.01 -5.36 -2.61
N CYS A 224 -45.36 -4.64 -1.54
CA CYS A 224 -44.41 -4.30 -0.48
C CYS A 224 -43.99 -5.53 0.34
N GLU A 225 -44.94 -6.39 0.68
CA GLU A 225 -44.69 -7.61 1.46
C GLU A 225 -43.86 -8.64 0.66
N ALA A 226 -44.11 -8.80 -0.65
CA ALA A 226 -43.32 -9.65 -1.55
C ALA A 226 -41.88 -9.13 -1.82
N VAL A 227 -41.61 -7.83 -1.64
CA VAL A 227 -40.23 -7.29 -1.65
C VAL A 227 -39.51 -7.60 -0.35
N LEU A 228 -40.20 -7.47 0.79
CA LEU A 228 -39.65 -7.81 2.11
C LEU A 228 -39.33 -9.30 2.23
N GLU A 229 -40.21 -10.17 1.74
CA GLU A 229 -40.01 -11.62 1.69
C GLU A 229 -38.73 -12.00 0.93
N LYS A 230 -38.52 -11.45 -0.27
CA LYS A 230 -37.29 -11.69 -1.06
C LYS A 230 -36.02 -11.19 -0.37
N VAL A 231 -36.07 -10.06 0.33
CA VAL A 231 -34.95 -9.57 1.14
C VAL A 231 -34.64 -10.55 2.28
N MET A 232 -35.66 -11.05 2.99
CA MET A 232 -35.48 -12.02 4.06
C MET A 232 -35.00 -13.39 3.56
N GLN A 233 -35.49 -13.84 2.39
CA GLN A 233 -35.02 -15.07 1.72
C GLN A 233 -33.52 -14.99 1.45
N VAL A 234 -33.03 -13.90 0.84
CA VAL A 234 -31.59 -13.72 0.53
C VAL A 234 -30.72 -13.68 1.78
N VAL A 235 -31.25 -13.19 2.91
CA VAL A 235 -30.55 -13.25 4.21
C VAL A 235 -30.53 -14.69 4.74
N GLY A 236 -31.63 -15.45 4.61
CA GLY A 236 -31.69 -16.86 4.99
C GLY A 236 -30.80 -17.77 4.14
N GLU A 237 -30.60 -17.44 2.86
CA GLU A 237 -29.68 -18.13 1.94
C GLU A 237 -28.18 -17.89 2.22
N VAL A 238 -27.82 -16.96 3.11
CA VAL A 238 -26.41 -16.66 3.43
C VAL A 238 -26.09 -17.09 4.87
N GLU A 239 -25.37 -18.21 4.99
CA GLU A 239 -24.99 -18.78 6.28
C GLU A 239 -24.30 -17.76 7.20
N GLY A 240 -24.89 -17.56 8.38
CA GLY A 240 -24.36 -16.65 9.40
C GLY A 240 -24.59 -15.16 9.11
N ALA A 241 -25.31 -14.78 8.05
CA ALA A 241 -25.88 -13.45 7.96
C ALA A 241 -26.88 -13.23 9.11
N LYS A 242 -26.89 -12.02 9.68
CA LYS A 242 -27.79 -11.63 10.76
C LYS A 242 -28.37 -10.24 10.52
N GLN A 243 -29.65 -10.09 10.79
CA GLN A 243 -30.21 -8.76 11.02
C GLN A 243 -29.60 -8.19 12.31
N ARG A 244 -29.07 -6.96 12.22
CA ARG A 244 -28.44 -6.25 13.33
C ARG A 244 -29.39 -5.24 13.96
N GLU A 245 -30.16 -4.56 13.11
CA GLU A 245 -31.17 -3.58 13.52
C GLU A 245 -32.50 -3.96 12.87
N GLU A 246 -33.55 -4.01 13.70
CA GLU A 246 -34.91 -4.37 13.31
C GLU A 246 -35.50 -3.40 12.28
N MET A 247 -36.61 -3.79 11.64
CA MET A 247 -37.23 -2.98 10.58
C MET A 247 -37.83 -1.70 11.17
N GLN A 248 -37.16 -0.55 10.93
CA GLN A 248 -37.64 0.76 11.34
C GLN A 248 -38.47 1.40 10.23
N GLY A 249 -39.60 2.02 10.59
CA GLY A 249 -40.43 2.81 9.66
C GLY A 249 -41.80 2.18 9.36
N LYS A 250 -42.35 2.49 8.18
CA LYS A 250 -43.71 2.08 7.76
C LYS A 250 -43.71 1.48 6.35
N ILE A 251 -44.23 0.26 6.24
CA ILE A 251 -44.41 -0.48 4.98
C ILE A 251 -45.17 0.39 3.96
N GLY A 252 -44.70 0.42 2.72
CA GLY A 252 -45.23 1.28 1.63
C GLY A 252 -44.92 2.78 1.78
N GLY A 253 -44.20 3.19 2.83
CA GLY A 253 -43.73 4.55 3.08
C GLY A 253 -42.21 4.64 2.99
N PHE A 254 -41.55 4.71 4.14
CA PHE A 254 -40.11 4.65 4.29
C PHE A 254 -39.77 3.57 5.32
N VAL A 255 -38.86 2.66 4.99
CA VAL A 255 -38.35 1.59 5.86
C VAL A 255 -36.83 1.50 5.75
N THR A 256 -36.16 1.34 6.88
CA THR A 256 -34.73 1.02 6.97
C THR A 256 -34.52 -0.26 7.78
N MET A 257 -33.56 -1.09 7.37
CA MET A 257 -33.16 -2.31 8.05
C MET A 257 -31.66 -2.57 7.82
N VAL A 258 -30.93 -3.01 8.85
CA VAL A 258 -29.47 -3.22 8.76
C VAL A 258 -29.11 -4.67 8.99
N PHE A 259 -28.42 -5.25 8.01
CA PHE A 259 -27.91 -6.62 8.02
C PHE A 259 -26.39 -6.62 8.12
N GLN A 260 -25.83 -7.70 8.69
CA GLN A 260 -24.40 -7.96 8.71
C GLN A 260 -24.13 -9.41 8.31
N GLY A 261 -23.27 -9.62 7.31
CA GLY A 261 -22.76 -10.93 6.96
C GLY A 261 -21.70 -11.45 7.95
N ARG A 262 -21.53 -12.78 8.05
CA ARG A 262 -20.36 -13.37 8.73
C ARG A 262 -19.13 -13.14 7.83
N PRO A 263 -18.07 -12.46 8.29
CA PRO A 263 -16.81 -12.43 7.54
C PRO A 263 -16.23 -13.85 7.49
N VAL A 264 -15.84 -14.31 6.29
CA VAL A 264 -15.18 -15.61 6.12
C VAL A 264 -13.74 -15.51 6.66
N VAL A 265 -13.56 -15.79 7.96
CA VAL A 265 -12.25 -15.76 8.63
C VAL A 265 -11.51 -17.08 8.37
N GLY A 266 -11.12 -17.28 7.11
CA GLY A 266 -10.01 -18.19 6.74
C GLY A 266 -10.33 -19.65 6.45
N GLU A 267 -11.61 -20.08 6.42
CA GLU A 267 -11.98 -21.47 6.14
C GLU A 267 -12.11 -21.73 4.62
N ASN A 268 -12.99 -21.00 3.91
CA ASN A 268 -13.42 -21.36 2.55
C ASN A 268 -12.39 -21.07 1.43
N ASN A 269 -11.24 -20.46 1.74
CA ASN A 269 -10.15 -20.27 0.76
C ASN A 269 -9.38 -21.56 0.42
N VAL A 270 -9.65 -22.67 1.13
CA VAL A 270 -9.14 -24.00 0.77
C VAL A 270 -10.04 -24.67 -0.28
N ALA A 271 -11.36 -24.59 -0.12
CA ALA A 271 -12.33 -25.27 -1.00
C ALA A 271 -12.31 -24.73 -2.45
N ASN A 272 -12.22 -23.41 -2.64
CA ASN A 272 -12.06 -22.82 -3.97
C ASN A 272 -10.63 -22.92 -4.54
N ALA A 273 -9.74 -23.67 -3.89
CA ALA A 273 -8.43 -24.06 -4.42
C ALA A 273 -8.33 -25.59 -4.66
N SER A 274 -9.32 -26.39 -4.23
CA SER A 274 -9.30 -27.86 -4.35
C SER A 274 -10.18 -28.43 -5.48
N THR A 275 -10.68 -27.58 -6.38
CA THR A 275 -11.46 -27.98 -7.57
C THR A 275 -10.92 -27.29 -8.83
N GLY A 276 -9.60 -27.09 -8.86
CA GLY A 276 -8.84 -26.42 -9.92
C GLY A 276 -7.34 -26.52 -9.64
N ALA A 277 -6.91 -27.69 -9.16
CA ALA A 277 -5.54 -27.98 -8.73
C ALA A 277 -5.13 -29.45 -9.03
N ASP A 278 -5.76 -30.03 -10.04
CA ASP A 278 -5.28 -31.17 -10.83
C ASP A 278 -5.39 -30.72 -12.30
N GLU A 279 -4.41 -31.08 -13.14
CA GLU A 279 -4.26 -30.61 -14.54
C GLU A 279 -3.99 -29.10 -14.76
N GLU A 280 -2.91 -28.56 -14.18
CA GLU A 280 -2.10 -27.54 -14.90
C GLU A 280 -0.62 -27.59 -14.47
N GLY A 281 0.22 -28.20 -15.31
CA GLY A 281 1.67 -28.33 -15.13
C GLY A 281 2.36 -28.56 -16.48
N ASP A 282 3.62 -28.14 -16.58
CA ASP A 282 4.53 -28.34 -17.73
C ASP A 282 4.17 -27.64 -19.07
N GLU A 283 4.00 -26.30 -19.07
CA GLU A 283 4.09 -25.48 -20.30
C GLU A 283 5.28 -24.50 -20.37
N ASP A 284 5.74 -23.91 -19.25
CA ASP A 284 6.66 -22.74 -19.26
C ASP A 284 8.16 -23.07 -19.56
N GLU A 285 8.54 -24.34 -19.72
CA GLU A 285 9.89 -24.70 -20.20
C GLU A 285 10.03 -24.66 -21.73
N GLY A 286 8.93 -24.84 -22.48
CA GLY A 286 8.95 -24.97 -23.94
C GLY A 286 9.42 -23.71 -24.65
N GLU A 287 8.87 -22.56 -24.28
CA GLU A 287 9.15 -21.28 -24.95
C GLU A 287 10.62 -20.83 -24.77
N ILE A 288 11.24 -21.18 -23.64
CA ILE A 288 12.67 -20.91 -23.36
C ILE A 288 13.57 -21.79 -24.23
N GLN A 289 13.19 -23.05 -24.48
CA GLN A 289 13.93 -23.91 -25.41
C GLN A 289 13.75 -23.47 -26.87
N GLU A 290 12.54 -23.09 -27.31
CA GLU A 290 12.34 -22.61 -28.68
C GLU A 290 13.15 -21.33 -28.95
N LYS A 291 13.10 -20.35 -28.03
CA LYS A 291 13.89 -19.10 -28.15
C LYS A 291 15.40 -19.37 -28.23
N LYS A 292 15.92 -20.41 -27.55
CA LYS A 292 17.32 -20.87 -27.70
C LYS A 292 17.58 -21.56 -29.05
N ARG A 293 16.66 -22.39 -29.55
CA ARG A 293 16.79 -23.07 -30.86
C ARG A 293 16.78 -22.06 -32.01
N ARG A 294 15.87 -21.08 -31.97
CA ARG A 294 15.78 -19.98 -32.95
C ARG A 294 17.08 -19.18 -33.04
N LYS A 295 17.66 -18.80 -31.89
CA LYS A 295 18.97 -18.12 -31.81
C LYS A 295 20.18 -18.93 -32.29
N ARG A 296 20.05 -20.26 -32.38
CA ARG A 296 21.10 -21.16 -32.91
C ARG A 296 21.03 -21.33 -34.43
N TRP A 297 19.87 -21.10 -35.05
CA TRP A 297 19.71 -21.13 -36.50
C TRP A 297 20.35 -19.90 -37.19
N ASP A 298 20.14 -18.70 -36.63
CA ASP A 298 20.74 -17.44 -37.13
C ASP A 298 22.28 -17.46 -37.20
N GLN A 299 22.94 -18.28 -36.37
CA GLN A 299 24.41 -18.36 -36.31
C GLN A 299 25.01 -19.40 -37.27
N ASN A 300 24.18 -20.13 -38.03
CA ASN A 300 24.65 -21.26 -38.85
C ASN A 300 23.90 -21.37 -40.19
N ALA A 301 23.42 -20.23 -40.70
CA ALA A 301 22.83 -20.12 -42.04
C ALA A 301 23.93 -20.24 -43.12
N PRO A 302 23.80 -21.13 -44.12
CA PRO A 302 24.81 -21.28 -45.16
C PRO A 302 24.72 -20.15 -46.21
N GLU A 303 25.84 -19.47 -46.46
CA GLU A 303 26.00 -18.59 -47.62
C GLU A 303 26.12 -19.43 -48.90
N THR A 304 25.04 -19.54 -49.69
CA THR A 304 25.14 -19.74 -51.15
C THR A 304 23.94 -19.10 -51.84
N LEU A 305 24.20 -18.02 -52.58
CA LEU A 305 23.26 -17.33 -53.46
C LEU A 305 24.00 -17.01 -54.77
N SER A 306 23.28 -16.93 -55.89
CA SER A 306 23.76 -16.43 -57.19
C SER A 306 24.89 -17.22 -57.89
N THR A 307 24.49 -17.97 -58.92
CA THR A 307 25.19 -17.92 -60.22
C THR A 307 24.13 -17.61 -61.29
N ALA A 308 24.47 -16.79 -62.28
CA ALA A 308 23.50 -16.00 -63.05
C ALA A 308 22.84 -16.71 -64.24
N VAL A 309 21.76 -16.11 -64.76
CA VAL A 309 21.11 -16.46 -66.03
C VAL A 309 21.30 -15.32 -67.05
N GLU A 310 22.38 -15.43 -67.83
CA GLU A 310 22.66 -14.75 -69.10
C GLU A 310 23.59 -15.72 -69.89
N GLY A 311 23.57 -15.87 -71.21
CA GLY A 311 22.69 -15.33 -72.25
C GLY A 311 23.35 -15.49 -73.64
N SER A 312 22.55 -15.67 -74.71
CA SER A 312 22.96 -15.74 -76.15
C SER A 312 23.67 -17.01 -76.68
N GLY A 313 23.60 -17.23 -78.01
CA GLY A 313 24.23 -18.35 -78.77
C GLY A 313 23.25 -19.47 -79.16
N VAL A 314 22.52 -19.50 -80.30
CA VAL A 314 22.79 -19.32 -81.76
C VAL A 314 23.30 -20.58 -82.47
N ARG A 315 22.57 -21.02 -83.53
CA ARG A 315 22.83 -22.12 -84.50
C ARG A 315 22.71 -23.55 -83.96
N ASP A 316 22.36 -24.58 -84.75
CA ASP A 316 21.93 -24.68 -86.16
C ASP A 316 20.91 -25.85 -86.32
N GLY A 317 20.58 -26.29 -87.56
CA GLY A 317 19.73 -27.48 -87.83
C GLY A 317 20.42 -28.83 -87.54
N GLU A 318 20.09 -29.98 -88.15
CA GLU A 318 19.13 -30.35 -89.21
C GLU A 318 19.04 -31.91 -89.26
N VAL A 319 17.99 -32.52 -89.84
CA VAL A 319 17.91 -33.98 -90.19
C VAL A 319 17.80 -34.94 -88.97
N LYS A 320 17.01 -36.04 -88.94
CA LYS A 320 16.18 -36.74 -89.94
C LYS A 320 14.85 -37.21 -89.34
#